data_AF-W4RT05-F1
#
_entry.id   AF-W4RT05-F1
#
_cell.length_a   1.000
_cell.length_b   1.000
_cell.length_c   1.000
_cell.angle_alpha   90.00
_cell.angle_beta   90.00
_cell.angle_gamma   90.00
#
_symmetry.space_group_name_H-M   'P 1'
#
loop_
_entity.id
_entity.type
_entity.pdbx_description
1 polymer ?
#
loop_
_entity_poly.entity_id
_entity_poly.type
_entity_poly.pdbx_seq_one_letter_code
_entity_poly.pdbx_strand_id
1 'polypeptide(L)'
;MLPALAAVLAGAVFGDHCSPISDTTILSSTGAGSHHLDHVMTQLPYALISAAIASVGFLIIGFTGSTLGALAVVAILLLAFAFIFGSKTTQEEV
;
A
#
# COMPACT_ATOMS: atom_id res chain seq x y z
N MET A 1 16.41 -1.16 -15.74
CA MET A 1 15.57 0.03 -16.02
C MET A 1 14.11 -0.20 -15.67
N LEU A 2 13.47 -1.29 -16.11
CA LEU A 2 12.05 -1.56 -15.83
C LEU A 2 11.67 -1.52 -14.33
N PRO A 3 12.43 -2.11 -13.39
CA PRO A 3 12.10 -2.04 -11.96
C PRO A 3 12.20 -0.63 -11.36
N ALA A 4 13.10 0.21 -11.90
CA ALA A 4 13.24 1.59 -11.46
C ALA A 4 12.04 2.45 -11.90
N LEU A 5 11.57 2.26 -13.15
CA LEU A 5 10.35 2.90 -13.63
C LEU A 5 9.14 2.45 -12.81
N ALA A 6 9.01 1.15 -12.53
CA ALA A 6 7.95 0.61 -11.69
C ALA A 6 7.99 1.18 -10.27
N ALA A 7 9.17 1.35 -9.68
CA ALA A 7 9.33 1.95 -8.35
C ALA A 7 8.87 3.42 -8.32
N VAL A 8 9.25 4.21 -9.34
CA VAL A 8 8.81 5.61 -9.46
C VAL A 8 7.30 5.69 -9.64
N LEU A 9 6.71 4.86 -10.50
CA LEU A 9 5.26 4.81 -10.71
C LEU A 9 4.51 4.40 -9.43
N ALA A 10 5.01 3.39 -8.71
CA ALA A 10 4.43 2.98 -7.43
C ALA A 10 4.48 4.12 -6.39
N GLY A 11 5.59 4.86 -6.33
CA GLY A 11 5.73 6.03 -5.46
C GLY A 11 4.78 7.17 -5.82
N ALA A 12 4.60 7.44 -7.12
CA ALA A 12 3.64 8.45 -7.60
C ALA A 12 2.19 8.09 -7.22
N VAL A 13 1.80 6.82 -7.39
CA VAL A 13 0.46 6.34 -6.98
C VAL A 13 0.27 6.43 -5.47
N PHE A 14 1.28 6.07 -4.68
CA PHE A 14 1.23 6.24 -3.23
C PHE A 14 1.06 7.71 -2.83
N GLY A 15 1.80 8.62 -3.46
CA GLY A 15 1.71 10.06 -3.20
C GLY A 15 0.34 10.64 -3.53
N ASP A 16 -0.25 10.24 -4.66
CA ASP A 16 -1.60 10.65 -5.07
C ASP A 16 -2.65 10.24 -4.02
N HIS A 17 -2.58 8.99 -3.57
CA HIS A 17 -3.54 8.40 -2.63
C HIS A 17 -3.42 8.93 -1.20
N CYS A 18 -2.24 9.41 -0.80
CA CYS A 18 -2.00 9.99 0.53
C CYS A 18 -2.17 11.52 0.54
N SER A 19 -2.25 12.17 -0.62
CA SER A 19 -2.34 13.62 -0.72
C SER A 19 -3.77 14.10 -0.39
N PRO A 20 -3.95 14.97 0.62
CA PRO A 20 -5.23 15.63 0.90
C PRO A 20 -5.64 16.66 -0.17
N ILE A 21 -4.82 16.88 -1.19
CA ILE A 21 -5.08 17.88 -2.24
C ILE A 21 -5.24 17.20 -3.60
N SER A 22 -5.08 15.88 -3.70
CA SER A 22 -5.30 15.19 -4.96
C SER A 22 -6.78 15.16 -5.34
N ASP A 23 -7.07 15.43 -6.61
CA ASP A 23 -8.41 15.36 -7.20
C ASP A 23 -9.04 13.98 -7.01
N THR A 24 -8.25 12.90 -7.09
CA THR A 24 -8.72 11.52 -6.91
C THR A 24 -9.18 11.28 -5.47
N THR A 25 -8.42 11.77 -4.49
CA THR A 25 -8.74 11.69 -3.06
C THR A 25 -9.97 12.52 -2.70
N ILE A 26 -10.12 13.70 -3.29
CA ILE A 26 -11.31 14.56 -3.12
C ILE A 26 -12.56 13.85 -3.69
N LEU A 27 -12.50 13.32 -4.90
CA LEU A 27 -13.60 12.58 -5.53
C LEU A 27 -13.95 11.30 -4.76
N SER A 28 -12.96 10.54 -4.29
CA SER A 28 -13.17 9.32 -3.49
C SER A 28 -13.88 9.63 -2.17
N SER A 29 -13.41 10.63 -1.42
CA SER A 29 -14.02 11.03 -0.14
C SER A 29 -15.44 11.56 -0.30
N THR A 30 -15.71 12.30 -1.38
CA THR A 30 -17.05 12.81 -1.73
C THR A 30 -17.98 11.66 -2.10
N GLY A 31 -17.51 10.70 -2.91
CA GLY A 31 -18.28 9.51 -3.27
C GLY A 31 -18.60 8.60 -2.07
N ALA A 32 -17.73 8.60 -1.06
CA ALA A 32 -17.94 7.88 0.20
C ALA A 32 -18.82 8.63 1.22
N GLY A 33 -19.21 9.89 0.94
CA GLY A 33 -19.98 10.72 1.88
C GLY A 33 -19.24 11.07 3.18
N SER A 34 -17.91 10.94 3.18
CA SER A 34 -17.04 11.15 4.35
C SER A 34 -16.43 12.55 4.36
N HIS A 35 -16.13 13.07 5.55
CA HIS A 35 -15.31 14.28 5.66
C HIS A 35 -13.92 14.03 5.06
N HIS A 36 -13.47 14.94 4.20
CA HIS A 36 -12.31 14.71 3.34
C HIS A 36 -11.03 14.36 4.13
N LEU A 37 -10.69 15.11 5.18
CA LEU A 37 -9.49 14.80 5.96
C LEU A 37 -9.63 13.50 6.75
N ASP A 38 -10.82 13.13 7.19
CA ASP A 38 -11.06 11.89 7.94
C ASP A 38 -10.86 10.68 7.03
N HIS A 39 -11.28 10.79 5.77
CA HIS A 39 -10.97 9.82 4.73
C HIS A 39 -9.47 9.66 4.56
N VAL A 40 -8.71 10.75 4.38
CA VAL A 40 -7.26 10.68 4.19
C VAL A 40 -6.56 10.06 5.39
N MET A 41 -6.91 10.50 6.60
CA MET A 41 -6.27 10.04 7.84
C MET A 41 -6.52 8.56 8.13
N THR A 42 -7.69 8.02 7.77
CA THR A 42 -7.98 6.59 7.90
C THR A 42 -7.27 5.75 6.84
N GLN A 43 -6.99 6.30 5.64
CA GLN A 43 -6.28 5.60 4.56
C GLN A 43 -4.76 5.60 4.72
N LEU A 44 -4.19 6.65 5.31
CA LEU A 44 -2.74 6.84 5.44
C LEU A 44 -2.01 5.63 6.10
N PRO A 45 -2.52 5.01 7.18
CA PRO A 45 -1.90 3.82 7.77
C PRO A 45 -1.80 2.65 6.78
N TYR A 46 -2.86 2.38 6.02
CA TYR A 46 -2.88 1.30 5.03
C TYR A 46 -1.92 1.59 3.87
N ALA A 47 -1.91 2.83 3.39
CA ALA A 47 -1.02 3.25 2.32
C ALA A 47 0.46 3.14 2.71
N LEU A 48 0.81 3.53 3.95
CA LEU A 48 2.18 3.41 4.48
C LEU A 48 2.64 1.95 4.60
N ILE A 49 1.77 1.06 5.04
CA ILE A 49 2.08 -0.39 5.10
C ILE A 49 2.35 -0.93 3.69
N SER A 50 1.50 -0.57 2.72
CA SER A 50 1.68 -0.96 1.32
C SER A 50 3.01 -0.43 0.76
N ALA A 51 3.32 0.84 0.99
CA ALA A 51 4.57 1.47 0.58
C ALA A 51 5.81 0.78 1.19
N ALA A 52 5.74 0.40 2.47
CA ALA A 52 6.82 -0.33 3.13
C ALA A 52 7.06 -1.71 2.50
N ILE A 53 5.99 -2.49 2.28
CA ILE A 53 6.08 -3.82 1.65
C ILE A 53 6.61 -3.72 0.21
N ALA A 54 6.09 -2.77 -0.58
CA ALA A 54 6.56 -2.52 -1.94
C ALA A 54 8.04 -2.12 -1.98
N SER A 55 8.48 -1.28 -1.03
CA SER A 55 9.88 -0.86 -0.91
C SER A 55 10.82 -2.05 -0.71
N VAL A 56 10.44 -3.00 0.17
CA VAL A 56 11.20 -4.24 0.35
C VAL A 56 11.32 -5.03 -0.96
N GLY A 57 10.21 -5.16 -1.71
CA GLY A 57 10.22 -5.80 -3.02
C GLY A 57 11.19 -5.16 -4.00
N PHE A 58 11.14 -3.84 -4.17
CA PHE A 58 12.05 -3.13 -5.08
C PHE A 58 13.52 -3.21 -4.65
N LEU A 59 13.81 -3.17 -3.35
CA LEU A 59 15.16 -3.37 -2.83
C LEU A 59 15.69 -4.77 -3.14
N ILE A 60 14.87 -5.81 -3.00
CA ILE A 60 15.25 -7.19 -3.35
C ILE A 60 15.57 -7.28 -4.84
N ILE A 61 14.74 -6.70 -5.72
CA ILE A 61 15.05 -6.66 -7.16
C ILE A 61 16.38 -5.94 -7.40
N GLY A 62 16.61 -4.81 -6.71
CA GLY A 62 17.84 -4.02 -6.85
C GLY A 62 19.11 -4.77 -6.45
N PHE A 63 19.09 -5.54 -5.36
CA PHE A 63 20.27 -6.27 -4.88
C PHE A 63 20.46 -7.65 -5.52
N THR A 64 19.38 -8.35 -5.86
CA THR A 64 19.46 -9.75 -6.33
C THR A 64 19.27 -9.90 -7.84
N GLY A 65 18.65 -8.92 -8.51
CA GLY A 65 18.22 -9.03 -9.89
C GLY A 65 17.06 -10.02 -10.13
N SER A 66 16.57 -10.70 -9.08
CA SER A 66 15.54 -11.73 -9.20
C SER A 66 14.14 -11.17 -9.00
N THR A 67 13.41 -10.99 -10.11
CA THR A 67 12.00 -10.56 -10.07
C THR A 67 11.11 -11.58 -9.36
N LEU A 68 11.33 -12.87 -9.62
CA LEU A 68 10.53 -13.93 -9.01
C LEU A 68 10.74 -14.01 -7.50
N GLY A 69 12.00 -13.85 -7.04
CA GLY A 69 12.31 -13.80 -5.61
C GLY A 69 11.65 -12.62 -4.91
N ALA A 70 11.68 -11.44 -5.53
CA ALA A 70 11.00 -10.27 -5.00
C ALA A 70 9.48 -10.45 -4.91
N LEU A 71 8.85 -11.01 -5.95
CA LEU A 71 7.41 -11.29 -5.96
C LEU A 71 7.02 -12.29 -4.86
N ALA A 72 7.79 -13.36 -4.69
CA ALA A 72 7.56 -14.34 -3.63
C ALA A 72 7.65 -13.71 -2.24
N VAL A 73 8.66 -12.87 -2.00
CA VAL A 73 8.80 -12.17 -0.70
C VAL A 73 7.66 -11.20 -0.46
N VAL A 74 7.28 -10.38 -1.46
CA VAL A 74 6.13 -9.46 -1.33
C VAL A 74 4.84 -10.22 -1.05
N ALA A 75 4.59 -11.34 -1.75
CA ALA A 75 3.41 -12.18 -1.51
C ALA A 75 3.40 -12.74 -0.08
N ILE A 76 4.54 -13.23 0.42
CA ILE A 76 4.67 -13.73 1.80
C ILE A 76 4.41 -12.61 2.81
N LEU A 77 4.96 -11.41 2.61
CA LEU A 77 4.74 -10.27 3.50
C LEU A 77 3.27 -9.85 3.55
N LEU A 78 2.59 -9.83 2.40
CA LEU A 78 1.15 -9.53 2.34
C LEU A 78 0.32 -10.61 3.04
N LEU A 79 0.61 -11.89 2.82
CA LEU A 79 -0.07 -12.99 3.49
C LEU A 79 0.17 -12.98 5.00
N ALA A 80 1.40 -12.70 5.44
CA ALA A 80 1.73 -12.57 6.85
C ALA A 80 0.97 -11.40 7.49
N PHE A 81 0.94 -10.24 6.83
CA PHE A 81 0.16 -9.09 7.28
C PHE A 81 -1.33 -9.44 7.39
N ALA A 82 -1.91 -10.04 6.35
CA ALA A 82 -3.31 -10.45 6.32
C ALA A 82 -3.64 -11.47 7.43
N PHE A 83 -2.76 -12.43 7.71
CA PHE A 83 -3.00 -13.43 8.76
C PHE A 83 -2.90 -12.84 10.18
N ILE A 84 -1.93 -11.97 10.43
CA ILE A 84 -1.72 -11.34 11.74
C ILE A 84 -2.85 -10.36 12.09
N PHE A 85 -3.32 -9.58 11.11
CA PHE A 85 -4.36 -8.58 11.34
C PHE A 85 -5.77 -9.09 11.06
N GLY A 86 -5.96 -9.98 10.08
CA GLY A 86 -7.26 -10.57 9.75
C GLY A 86 -7.78 -11.55 10.81
N SER A 87 -6.90 -12.20 11.57
CA SER A 87 -7.31 -13.05 12.70
C SER A 87 -7.90 -12.28 13.88
N LYS A 88 -7.66 -10.96 13.97
CA LYS A 88 -8.19 -10.13 15.05
C LYS A 88 -9.61 -9.63 14.80
N THR A 89 -10.05 -9.56 13.54
CA THR A 89 -11.40 -9.10 13.18
C THR A 89 -12.48 -10.15 13.47
N THR A 90 -12.15 -11.44 13.49
CA THR A 90 -13.14 -12.53 13.72
C THR A 90 -13.46 -12.77 15.21
N GLN A 91 -12.68 -12.24 16.16
CA GLN A 91 -12.83 -12.55 17.60
C GLN A 91 -13.71 -11.54 18.36
N GLU A 92 -14.16 -10.45 17.74
CA GLU A 92 -15.00 -9.41 18.37
C GLU A 92 -16.51 -9.57 18.08
N GLU A 93 -16.90 -10.57 17.27
CA GLU A 93 -18.30 -10.86 16.90
C GLU A 93 -18.93 -12.07 17.61
N VAL A 94 -18.31 -12.63 18.67
CA VAL A 94 -18.89 -13.74 19.45
C VAL A 94 -19.22 -13.32 20.87
#